data_AF-A0A963ZAB0-F1
#
_entry.id   AF-A0A963ZAB0-F1
#
_cell.length_a   1.000
_cell.length_b   1.000
_cell.length_c   1.000
_cell.angle_alpha   90.00
_cell.angle_beta   90.00
_cell.angle_gamma   90.00
#
_symmetry.space_group_name_H-M   'P 1'
#
loop_
_entity.id
_entity.type
_entity.pdbx_description
1 polymer ?
#
loop_
_entity_poly.entity_id
_entity_poly.type
_entity_poly.pdbx_seq_one_letter_code
_entity_poly.pdbx_strand_id
1 'polypeptide(L)'
;MNTHFTIRQAELSHIDSIIELHAKTFPDEEKWTYAQIKSQIETFPEGQICIFENDTLVAASSACITELDVLDEALNWEQLSSKGTIDQHDPSGDTLVGIEMIVDPEYTYLQLEQRIYDQRKKLAHDKNLWRIILCGRLDLDNLKECGSALRTYVDKVKTNETVDRILGLQLSNDFSVKKIAPNFFGEGIPAVYVEWVNLEYSASKKKKYSSIQNVRICAVQYRMRMVNNFSEFANQCEYFVDVASGYRSDFVLFPELLTLQLLSYLKVSPAGLAARELTKYSEQYIELFSDLALKHNINIVAGSHFTTEGDKLLNCSYLFHRNGEIDRQEKIHITPSERNWWGVQGGEQIKVFDTDCGPVAIQICYDIEFPEQTRIAVEKGARIIFVPFCTDERHGYLRVRYCAQARCIENQIYVAIAGTVGNLPQVENLDIQYAQAAILTPSDFAFARDGIAAESTPNIETVVIHDVDLSGLARNRKMGTTLNWKDRRLDLYSVVEKN
;
A
#
# COMPACT_ATOMS: atom_id res chain seq x y z
N MET A 1 1.70 -50.65 -17.53
CA MET A 1 0.79 -49.59 -17.04
C MET A 1 1.46 -48.28 -17.39
N ASN A 2 0.80 -47.37 -18.12
CA ASN A 2 1.40 -46.07 -18.42
C ASN A 2 1.40 -45.23 -17.15
N THR A 3 2.57 -44.91 -16.64
CA THR A 3 2.74 -43.96 -15.54
C THR A 3 2.19 -42.59 -15.96
N HIS A 4 1.22 -42.07 -15.23
CA HIS A 4 0.62 -40.76 -15.48
C HIS A 4 0.86 -39.83 -14.29
N PHE A 5 1.54 -38.70 -14.54
CA PHE A 5 1.79 -37.68 -13.54
C PHE A 5 0.82 -36.51 -13.72
N THR A 6 0.18 -36.11 -12.62
CA THR A 6 -0.73 -34.95 -12.57
C THR A 6 -0.10 -33.88 -11.69
N ILE A 7 0.02 -32.66 -12.22
CA ILE A 7 0.47 -31.49 -11.47
C ILE A 7 -0.76 -30.65 -11.12
N ARG A 8 -0.93 -30.34 -9.84
CA ARG A 8 -2.02 -29.48 -9.35
C ARG A 8 -1.60 -28.69 -8.11
N GLN A 9 -2.41 -27.70 -7.75
CA GLN A 9 -2.21 -26.96 -6.50
C GLN A 9 -2.44 -27.86 -5.29
N ALA A 10 -1.77 -27.55 -4.18
CA ALA A 10 -2.05 -28.20 -2.91
C ALA A 10 -3.44 -27.80 -2.40
N GLU A 11 -4.12 -28.74 -1.75
CA GLU A 11 -5.44 -28.54 -1.13
C GLU A 11 -5.30 -28.95 0.33
N LEU A 12 -6.22 -28.48 1.19
CA LEU A 12 -6.18 -28.81 2.63
C LEU A 12 -6.22 -30.33 2.89
N SER A 13 -6.85 -31.10 1.98
CA SER A 13 -6.89 -32.57 2.01
C SER A 13 -5.52 -33.22 1.77
N HIS A 14 -4.54 -32.50 1.21
CA HIS A 14 -3.21 -33.03 0.90
C HIS A 14 -2.18 -32.83 2.03
N ILE A 15 -2.53 -32.10 3.10
CA ILE A 15 -1.58 -31.69 4.15
C ILE A 15 -0.87 -32.90 4.78
N ASP A 16 -1.63 -33.92 5.17
CA ASP A 16 -1.06 -35.10 5.83
C ASP A 16 -0.07 -35.83 4.89
N SER A 17 -0.42 -35.97 3.61
CA SER A 17 0.48 -36.57 2.61
C SER A 17 1.74 -35.74 2.36
N ILE A 18 1.66 -34.41 2.41
CA ILE A 18 2.84 -33.53 2.30
C ILE A 18 3.76 -33.72 3.50
N ILE A 19 3.21 -33.81 4.72
CA ILE A 19 3.98 -34.04 5.95
C ILE A 19 4.65 -35.43 5.94
N GLU A 20 3.93 -36.46 5.50
CA GLU A 20 4.46 -37.82 5.35
C GLU A 20 5.60 -37.87 4.32
N LEU A 21 5.40 -37.24 3.15
CA LEU A 21 6.41 -37.15 2.11
C LEU A 21 7.67 -36.43 2.60
N HIS A 22 7.50 -35.31 3.32
CA HIS A 22 8.64 -34.62 3.93
C HIS A 22 9.41 -35.52 4.90
N ALA A 23 8.70 -36.21 5.80
CA ALA A 23 9.34 -37.09 6.78
C ALA A 23 10.06 -38.28 6.13
N LYS A 24 9.60 -38.73 4.95
CA LYS A 24 10.28 -39.75 4.14
C LYS A 24 11.57 -39.20 3.50
N THR A 25 11.52 -37.98 2.95
CA THR A 25 12.66 -37.38 2.23
C THR A 25 13.74 -36.82 3.16
N PHE A 26 13.34 -36.23 4.30
CA PHE A 26 14.23 -35.58 5.26
C PHE A 26 13.99 -36.13 6.68
N PRO A 27 14.44 -37.37 6.98
CA PRO A 27 14.16 -38.02 8.26
C PRO A 27 14.85 -37.35 9.47
N ASP A 28 15.94 -36.62 9.23
CA ASP A 28 16.75 -35.97 10.25
C ASP A 28 16.39 -34.49 10.47
N GLU A 29 15.37 -33.96 9.77
CA GLU A 29 14.92 -32.56 9.86
C GLU A 29 13.65 -32.41 10.71
N GLU A 30 13.42 -31.20 11.23
CA GLU A 30 12.18 -30.89 11.94
C GLU A 30 10.99 -31.04 10.98
N LYS A 31 9.95 -31.74 11.44
CA LYS A 31 8.78 -32.02 10.61
C LYS A 31 7.93 -30.77 10.44
N TRP A 32 7.44 -30.57 9.23
CA TRP A 32 6.37 -29.62 8.97
C TRP A 32 5.16 -29.93 9.85
N THR A 33 4.63 -28.88 10.45
CA THR A 33 3.38 -28.94 11.21
C THR A 33 2.19 -28.73 10.27
N TYR A 34 1.05 -29.31 10.64
CA TYR A 34 -0.22 -29.07 9.94
C TYR A 34 -0.53 -27.57 9.81
N ALA A 35 -0.26 -26.79 10.87
CA ALA A 35 -0.50 -25.35 10.89
C ALA A 35 0.35 -24.59 9.85
N GLN A 36 1.63 -24.97 9.66
CA GLN A 36 2.50 -24.33 8.67
C GLN A 36 2.02 -24.62 7.24
N ILE A 37 1.76 -25.89 6.90
CA ILE A 37 1.31 -26.24 5.54
C ILE A 37 -0.08 -25.64 5.27
N LYS A 38 -0.99 -25.66 6.25
CA LYS A 38 -2.28 -24.97 6.14
C LYS A 38 -2.09 -23.48 5.84
N SER A 39 -1.21 -22.80 6.58
CA SER A 39 -0.90 -21.39 6.36
C SER A 39 -0.40 -21.13 4.94
N GLN A 40 0.49 -21.98 4.43
CA GLN A 40 1.02 -21.86 3.06
C GLN A 40 -0.08 -21.97 2.00
N ILE A 41 -0.96 -22.97 2.14
CA ILE A 41 -2.07 -23.22 1.21
C ILE A 41 -3.08 -22.06 1.26
N GLU A 42 -3.44 -21.56 2.45
CA GLU A 42 -4.39 -20.46 2.59
C GLU A 42 -3.82 -19.11 2.13
N THR A 43 -2.51 -18.90 2.33
CA THR A 43 -1.83 -17.62 2.01
C THR A 43 -1.55 -17.48 0.53
N PHE A 44 -1.01 -18.51 -0.12
CA PHE A 44 -0.67 -18.46 -1.54
C PHE A 44 -0.86 -19.83 -2.23
N PRO A 45 -2.12 -20.20 -2.54
CA PRO A 45 -2.45 -21.48 -3.15
C PRO A 45 -1.69 -21.75 -4.45
N GLU A 46 -1.54 -20.74 -5.32
CA GLU A 46 -0.87 -20.90 -6.61
C GLU A 46 0.63 -21.18 -6.49
N GLY A 47 1.24 -20.82 -5.36
CA GLY A 47 2.63 -21.13 -5.04
C GLY A 47 2.85 -22.53 -4.45
N GLN A 48 1.78 -23.24 -4.09
CA GLN A 48 1.86 -24.57 -3.49
C GLN A 48 1.60 -25.63 -4.57
N ILE A 49 2.66 -26.27 -5.06
CA ILE A 49 2.61 -27.18 -6.22
C ILE A 49 2.78 -28.62 -5.74
N CYS A 50 1.90 -29.52 -6.16
CA CYS A 50 1.96 -30.95 -5.89
C CYS A 50 1.98 -31.76 -7.19
N ILE A 51 2.76 -32.84 -7.21
CA ILE A 51 2.80 -33.82 -8.31
C ILE A 51 2.33 -35.17 -7.77
N PHE A 52 1.37 -35.75 -8.47
CA PHE A 52 0.78 -37.04 -8.14
C PHE A 52 1.12 -38.07 -9.23
N GLU A 53 1.48 -39.28 -8.83
CA GLU A 53 1.44 -40.45 -9.70
C GLU A 53 0.12 -41.17 -9.45
N ASN A 54 -0.80 -41.12 -10.42
CA ASN A 54 -2.20 -41.48 -10.22
C ASN A 54 -2.82 -40.63 -9.08
N ASP A 55 -2.94 -41.19 -7.88
CA ASP A 55 -3.49 -40.52 -6.67
C ASP A 55 -2.47 -40.42 -5.52
N THR A 56 -1.23 -40.90 -5.72
CA THR A 56 -0.18 -40.85 -4.70
C THR A 56 0.67 -39.60 -4.88
N LEU A 57 0.82 -38.81 -3.82
CA LEU A 57 1.69 -37.63 -3.83
C LEU A 57 3.17 -38.06 -3.88
N VAL A 58 3.87 -37.65 -4.93
CA VAL A 58 5.29 -38.04 -5.17
C VAL A 58 6.24 -36.84 -5.15
N ALA A 59 5.72 -35.61 -5.27
CA ALA A 59 6.49 -34.40 -5.06
C ALA A 59 5.61 -33.24 -4.58
N ALA A 60 6.19 -32.33 -3.78
CA ALA A 60 5.57 -31.12 -3.28
C ALA A 60 6.56 -29.94 -3.28
N SER A 61 6.05 -28.73 -3.46
CA SER A 61 6.85 -27.50 -3.46
C SER A 61 6.07 -26.35 -2.85
N SER A 62 6.75 -25.53 -2.06
CA SER A 62 6.22 -24.28 -1.52
C SER A 62 6.99 -23.07 -2.03
N ALA A 63 6.26 -21.99 -2.33
CA ALA A 63 6.80 -20.70 -2.70
C ALA A 63 5.95 -19.55 -2.14
N CYS A 64 6.51 -18.35 -2.10
CA CYS A 64 5.80 -17.10 -1.81
C CYS A 64 6.27 -15.98 -2.74
N ILE A 65 5.50 -14.91 -2.87
CA ILE A 65 5.92 -13.68 -3.55
C ILE A 65 6.37 -12.70 -2.49
N THR A 66 7.48 -11.99 -2.73
CA THR A 66 7.94 -10.91 -1.86
C THR A 66 8.71 -9.88 -2.69
N GLU A 67 8.92 -8.71 -2.12
CA GLU A 67 9.92 -7.75 -2.59
C GLU A 67 11.23 -8.06 -1.84
N LEU A 68 12.31 -8.36 -2.58
CA LEU A 68 13.61 -8.68 -2.00
C LEU A 68 14.69 -7.88 -2.70
N ASP A 69 15.59 -7.28 -1.93
CA ASP A 69 16.91 -6.92 -2.42
C ASP A 69 17.88 -8.07 -2.12
N VAL A 70 18.53 -8.60 -3.16
CA VAL A 70 19.47 -9.74 -3.06
C VAL A 70 20.70 -9.37 -2.21
N LEU A 71 20.90 -8.08 -1.97
CA LEU A 71 21.99 -7.53 -1.18
C LEU A 71 21.68 -7.43 0.32
N ASP A 72 20.48 -7.80 0.79
CA ASP A 72 20.19 -7.78 2.22
C ASP A 72 20.92 -8.95 2.92
N GLU A 73 22.07 -8.66 3.52
CA GLU A 73 23.05 -9.68 3.91
C GLU A 73 22.63 -10.58 5.08
N ALA A 74 21.47 -10.34 5.69
CA ALA A 74 21.10 -10.88 7.00
C ALA A 74 19.98 -11.93 7.00
N LEU A 75 19.33 -12.24 5.88
CA LEU A 75 18.19 -13.17 5.86
C LEU A 75 18.63 -14.64 5.89
N ASN A 76 18.25 -15.37 6.95
CA ASN A 76 18.33 -16.83 7.05
C ASN A 76 17.00 -17.51 6.65
N TRP A 77 16.97 -18.85 6.56
CA TRP A 77 15.78 -19.58 6.13
C TRP A 77 14.55 -19.31 7.02
N GLU A 78 14.70 -19.20 8.33
CA GLU A 78 13.57 -18.90 9.23
C GLU A 78 12.96 -17.53 8.94
N GLN A 79 13.79 -16.53 8.67
CA GLN A 79 13.34 -15.19 8.32
C GLN A 79 12.73 -15.14 6.92
N LEU A 80 13.25 -15.93 5.97
CA LEU A 80 12.75 -15.99 4.59
C LEU A 80 11.48 -16.84 4.46
N SER A 81 11.21 -17.75 5.38
CA SER A 81 10.01 -18.59 5.36
C SER A 81 8.96 -18.17 6.40
N SER A 82 9.25 -17.16 7.21
CA SER A 82 8.47 -16.84 8.43
C SER A 82 8.31 -18.08 9.33
N LYS A 83 9.40 -18.83 9.56
CA LYS A 83 9.38 -20.14 10.23
C LYS A 83 8.42 -21.12 9.56
N GLY A 84 8.37 -21.09 8.23
CA GLY A 84 7.56 -21.97 7.42
C GLY A 84 6.10 -21.56 7.19
N THR A 85 5.58 -20.48 7.78
CA THR A 85 4.17 -20.06 7.58
C THR A 85 3.95 -19.20 6.33
N ILE A 86 5.02 -18.66 5.76
CA ILE A 86 5.05 -17.71 4.63
C ILE A 86 4.27 -16.41 4.85
N ASP A 87 4.12 -15.95 6.10
CA ASP A 87 3.38 -14.71 6.47
C ASP A 87 3.87 -13.44 5.77
N GLN A 88 5.12 -13.45 5.31
CA GLN A 88 5.73 -12.39 4.52
C GLN A 88 5.27 -12.32 3.05
N HIS A 89 4.36 -13.20 2.62
CA HIS A 89 3.83 -13.19 1.26
C HIS A 89 3.23 -11.81 0.92
N ASP A 90 3.76 -11.19 -0.12
CA ASP A 90 3.28 -9.93 -0.67
C ASP A 90 2.87 -10.14 -2.14
N PRO A 91 1.57 -10.20 -2.46
CA PRO A 91 1.09 -10.33 -3.85
C PRO A 91 1.50 -9.17 -4.76
N SER A 92 1.99 -8.07 -4.20
CA SER A 92 2.49 -6.90 -4.92
C SER A 92 4.00 -6.90 -5.17
N GLY A 93 4.72 -7.90 -4.63
CA GLY A 93 6.15 -8.08 -4.85
C GLY A 93 6.50 -8.50 -6.28
N ASP A 94 7.80 -8.47 -6.59
CA ASP A 94 8.34 -8.74 -7.93
C ASP A 94 9.11 -10.06 -8.03
N THR A 95 9.29 -10.76 -6.90
CA THR A 95 10.17 -11.91 -6.79
C THR A 95 9.40 -13.11 -6.24
N LEU A 96 9.45 -14.23 -6.96
CA LEU A 96 9.00 -15.52 -6.44
C LEU A 96 10.14 -16.16 -5.65
N VAL A 97 9.89 -16.52 -4.39
CA VAL A 97 10.86 -17.18 -3.53
C VAL A 97 10.44 -18.62 -3.31
N GLY A 98 11.33 -19.56 -3.64
CA GLY A 98 11.12 -20.96 -3.30
C GLY A 98 11.46 -21.22 -1.83
N ILE A 99 10.49 -21.74 -1.09
CA ILE A 99 10.62 -22.06 0.34
C ILE A 99 11.08 -23.49 0.53
N GLU A 100 10.45 -24.43 -0.17
CA GLU A 100 10.71 -25.85 -0.02
C GLU A 100 10.51 -26.59 -1.35
N MET A 101 11.25 -27.69 -1.55
CA MET A 101 11.03 -28.63 -2.65
C MET A 101 11.31 -30.05 -2.17
N ILE A 102 10.29 -30.90 -2.23
CA ILE A 102 10.31 -32.27 -1.73
C ILE A 102 10.00 -33.18 -2.90
N VAL A 103 10.89 -34.14 -3.18
CA VAL A 103 10.67 -35.22 -4.15
C VAL A 103 10.89 -36.53 -3.42
N ASP A 104 10.00 -37.49 -3.67
CA ASP A 104 10.14 -38.84 -3.13
C ASP A 104 11.49 -39.45 -3.61
N PRO A 105 12.34 -39.96 -2.69
CA PRO A 105 13.63 -40.56 -3.04
C PRO A 105 13.54 -41.65 -4.12
N GLU A 106 12.41 -42.37 -4.20
CA GLU A 106 12.16 -43.44 -5.18
C GLU A 106 11.83 -42.91 -6.58
N TYR A 107 11.61 -41.59 -6.75
CA TYR A 107 11.17 -40.95 -8.00
C TYR A 107 12.22 -39.98 -8.57
N THR A 108 13.41 -39.95 -7.99
CA THR A 108 14.48 -39.00 -8.30
C THR A 108 15.06 -39.10 -9.73
N TYR A 109 14.77 -40.19 -10.45
CA TYR A 109 15.18 -40.38 -11.86
C TYR A 109 14.13 -39.87 -12.88
N LEU A 110 12.99 -39.33 -12.43
CA LEU A 110 11.84 -38.99 -13.28
C LEU A 110 11.70 -37.49 -13.59
N GLN A 111 12.75 -36.70 -13.32
CA GLN A 111 12.80 -35.26 -13.59
C GLN A 111 11.61 -34.51 -12.97
N LEU A 112 11.16 -34.90 -11.78
CA LEU A 112 10.03 -34.25 -11.11
C LEU A 112 10.40 -32.84 -10.64
N GLU A 113 11.65 -32.64 -10.22
CA GLU A 113 12.20 -31.33 -9.87
C GLU A 113 12.15 -30.36 -11.06
N GLN A 114 12.49 -30.83 -12.27
CA GLN A 114 12.40 -30.05 -13.51
C GLN A 114 10.98 -29.53 -13.73
N ARG A 115 9.99 -30.42 -13.56
CA ARG A 115 8.57 -30.07 -13.70
C ARG A 115 8.15 -29.00 -12.69
N ILE A 116 8.66 -29.06 -11.46
CA ILE A 116 8.40 -28.03 -10.45
C ILE A 116 9.02 -26.69 -10.87
N TYR A 117 10.26 -26.68 -11.37
CA TYR A 117 10.88 -25.45 -11.90
C TYR A 117 10.08 -24.87 -13.05
N ASP A 118 9.61 -25.69 -13.99
CA ASP A 118 8.78 -25.23 -15.11
C ASP A 118 7.46 -24.61 -14.61
N GLN A 119 6.83 -25.19 -13.59
CA GLN A 119 5.63 -24.60 -12.98
C GLN A 119 5.91 -23.28 -12.27
N ARG A 120 7.04 -23.16 -11.56
CA ARG A 120 7.44 -21.90 -10.91
C ARG A 120 7.76 -20.81 -11.94
N LYS A 121 8.45 -21.15 -13.03
CA LYS A 121 8.70 -20.25 -14.17
C LYS A 121 7.38 -19.81 -14.79
N LYS A 122 6.48 -20.75 -15.07
CA LYS A 122 5.13 -20.43 -15.58
C LYS A 122 4.39 -19.48 -14.64
N LEU A 123 4.37 -19.74 -13.34
CA LEU A 123 3.76 -18.87 -12.34
C LEU A 123 4.38 -17.47 -12.34
N ALA A 124 5.71 -17.37 -12.46
CA ALA A 124 6.42 -16.10 -12.58
C ALA A 124 6.04 -15.34 -13.86
N HIS A 125 5.88 -16.03 -14.98
CA HIS A 125 5.34 -15.42 -16.21
C HIS A 125 3.90 -14.95 -16.02
N ASP A 126 3.00 -15.81 -15.52
CA ASP A 126 1.56 -15.54 -15.34
C ASP A 126 1.32 -14.34 -14.40
N LYS A 127 2.17 -14.19 -13.37
CA LYS A 127 2.10 -13.08 -12.41
C LYS A 127 2.96 -11.87 -12.80
N ASN A 128 3.64 -11.89 -13.96
CA ASN A 128 4.61 -10.88 -14.42
C ASN A 128 5.67 -10.52 -13.37
N LEU A 129 6.26 -11.54 -12.74
CA LEU A 129 7.35 -11.39 -11.77
C LEU A 129 8.68 -11.21 -12.49
N TRP A 130 9.56 -10.40 -11.91
CA TRP A 130 10.88 -10.12 -12.46
C TRP A 130 11.81 -11.35 -12.41
N ARG A 131 11.70 -12.15 -11.33
CA ARG A 131 12.66 -13.23 -11.07
C ARG A 131 12.15 -14.28 -10.10
N ILE A 132 12.88 -15.40 -10.04
CA ILE A 132 12.75 -16.44 -9.02
C ILE A 132 14.06 -16.52 -8.24
N ILE A 133 13.98 -16.51 -6.91
CA ILE A 133 15.12 -16.71 -6.01
C ILE A 133 14.95 -18.03 -5.26
N LEU A 134 16.05 -18.78 -5.17
CA LEU A 134 16.16 -20.02 -4.40
C LEU A 134 17.45 -20.02 -3.59
N CYS A 135 17.46 -20.78 -2.50
CA CYS A 135 18.67 -21.14 -1.79
C CYS A 135 18.87 -22.66 -1.87
N GLY A 136 19.86 -23.11 -2.62
CA GLY A 136 20.19 -24.54 -2.77
C GLY A 136 21.22 -24.98 -1.74
N ARG A 137 20.94 -26.05 -1.00
CA ARG A 137 21.94 -26.74 -0.16
C ARG A 137 22.98 -27.38 -1.07
N LEU A 138 24.25 -27.30 -0.70
CA LEU A 138 25.36 -27.92 -1.42
C LEU A 138 25.63 -29.33 -0.87
N ASP A 139 26.09 -30.23 -1.73
CA ASP A 139 26.50 -31.58 -1.35
C ASP A 139 27.80 -31.53 -0.49
N LEU A 140 27.65 -31.88 0.78
CA LEU A 140 28.73 -31.85 1.77
C LEU A 140 29.85 -32.84 1.49
N ASP A 141 29.55 -33.98 0.88
CA ASP A 141 30.56 -35.03 0.67
C ASP A 141 31.43 -34.67 -0.54
N ASN A 142 30.83 -34.22 -1.64
CA ASN A 142 31.58 -33.72 -2.80
C ASN A 142 32.37 -32.44 -2.48
N LEU A 143 31.86 -31.59 -1.57
CA LEU A 143 32.56 -30.40 -1.10
C LEU A 143 33.87 -30.76 -0.37
N LYS A 144 33.87 -31.80 0.48
CA LYS A 144 35.07 -32.24 1.22
C LYS A 144 36.16 -32.72 0.26
N GLU A 145 35.78 -33.40 -0.83
CA GLU A 145 36.71 -33.90 -1.84
C GLU A 145 37.35 -32.78 -2.68
N CYS A 146 36.66 -31.65 -2.86
CA CYS A 146 37.11 -30.54 -3.69
C CYS A 146 38.06 -29.53 -3.03
N GLY A 147 38.34 -29.70 -1.74
CA GLY A 147 39.00 -28.71 -0.88
C GLY A 147 37.96 -27.78 -0.26
N SER A 148 38.04 -27.57 1.06
CA SER A 148 37.00 -26.96 1.92
C SER A 148 36.59 -25.51 1.60
N ALA A 149 37.09 -24.91 0.52
CA ALA A 149 36.70 -23.59 0.08
C ALA A 149 35.43 -23.64 -0.78
N LEU A 150 34.30 -23.19 -0.22
CA LEU A 150 32.99 -23.15 -0.89
C LEU A 150 33.02 -22.49 -2.27
N ARG A 151 33.80 -21.42 -2.42
CA ARG A 151 33.93 -20.72 -3.71
C ARG A 151 34.51 -21.64 -4.80
N THR A 152 35.57 -22.37 -4.47
CA THR A 152 36.23 -23.29 -5.40
C THR A 152 35.30 -24.42 -5.82
N TYR A 153 34.53 -24.97 -4.87
CA TYR A 153 33.53 -26.00 -5.17
C TYR A 153 32.44 -25.50 -6.13
N VAL A 154 31.86 -24.33 -5.84
CA VAL A 154 30.84 -23.73 -6.72
C VAL A 154 31.39 -23.45 -8.12
N ASP A 155 32.62 -22.98 -8.24
CA ASP A 155 33.24 -22.73 -9.54
C ASP A 155 33.49 -24.03 -10.31
N LYS A 156 33.92 -25.12 -9.64
CA LYS A 156 34.06 -26.46 -10.25
C LYS A 156 32.72 -27.06 -10.71
N VAL A 157 31.65 -26.84 -9.96
CA VAL A 157 30.30 -27.27 -10.38
C VAL A 157 29.87 -26.50 -11.64
N LYS A 158 30.14 -25.18 -11.71
CA LYS A 158 29.86 -24.36 -12.90
C LYS A 158 30.66 -24.78 -14.13
N THR A 159 31.90 -25.26 -13.95
CA THR A 159 32.76 -25.72 -15.04
C THR A 159 32.59 -27.20 -15.38
N ASN A 160 31.65 -27.90 -14.72
CA ASN A 160 31.42 -29.35 -14.84
C ASN A 160 32.64 -30.22 -14.45
N GLU A 161 33.54 -29.71 -13.63
CA GLU A 161 34.66 -30.48 -13.04
C GLU A 161 34.20 -31.37 -11.89
N THR A 162 33.04 -31.07 -11.30
CA THR A 162 32.41 -31.83 -10.22
C THR A 162 30.89 -31.76 -10.36
N VAL A 163 30.19 -32.79 -9.92
CA VAL A 163 28.73 -32.87 -9.99
C VAL A 163 28.13 -32.57 -8.62
N ASP A 164 27.27 -31.56 -8.54
CA ASP A 164 26.39 -31.31 -7.42
C ASP A 164 24.95 -31.51 -7.88
N ARG A 165 24.18 -32.38 -7.22
CA ARG A 165 22.83 -32.71 -7.67
C ARG A 165 21.90 -31.50 -7.62
N ILE A 166 22.00 -30.66 -6.60
CA ILE A 166 21.07 -29.55 -6.36
C ILE A 166 21.51 -28.36 -7.22
N LEU A 167 22.76 -27.91 -7.08
CA LEU A 167 23.27 -26.77 -7.82
C LEU A 167 23.36 -27.07 -9.32
N GLY A 168 23.80 -28.28 -9.72
CA GLY A 168 23.85 -28.68 -11.12
C GLY A 168 22.46 -28.64 -11.77
N LEU A 169 21.43 -29.13 -11.07
CA LEU A 169 20.05 -29.06 -11.56
C LEU A 169 19.54 -27.62 -11.69
N GLN A 170 19.81 -26.76 -10.70
CA GLN A 170 19.46 -25.34 -10.77
C GLN A 170 20.14 -24.65 -11.97
N LEU A 171 21.43 -24.89 -12.18
CA LEU A 171 22.19 -24.34 -13.31
C LEU A 171 21.63 -24.83 -14.66
N SER A 172 21.28 -26.12 -14.76
CA SER A 172 20.64 -26.68 -15.97
C SER A 172 19.24 -26.10 -16.24
N ASN A 173 18.65 -25.45 -15.23
CA ASN A 173 17.37 -24.75 -15.29
C ASN A 173 17.52 -23.24 -15.48
N ASP A 174 18.64 -22.77 -16.02
CA ASP A 174 18.94 -21.36 -16.30
C ASP A 174 19.04 -20.48 -15.04
N PHE A 175 19.16 -21.06 -13.85
CA PHE A 175 19.48 -20.29 -12.66
C PHE A 175 20.97 -19.91 -12.67
N SER A 176 21.27 -18.74 -12.11
CA SER A 176 22.61 -18.21 -11.97
C SER A 176 22.97 -18.02 -10.49
N VAL A 177 24.15 -18.48 -10.07
CA VAL A 177 24.63 -18.27 -8.70
C VAL A 177 24.92 -16.80 -8.47
N LYS A 178 24.31 -16.22 -7.44
CA LYS A 178 24.50 -14.83 -7.02
C LYS A 178 25.40 -14.67 -5.80
N LYS A 179 25.21 -15.52 -4.79
CA LYS A 179 25.89 -15.40 -3.50
C LYS A 179 26.08 -16.76 -2.84
N ILE A 180 27.18 -16.91 -2.11
CA ILE A 180 27.41 -18.06 -1.22
C ILE A 180 26.80 -17.72 0.14
N ALA A 181 25.99 -18.64 0.68
CA ALA A 181 25.23 -18.45 1.91
C ALA A 181 25.53 -19.60 2.89
N PRO A 182 26.71 -19.58 3.54
CA PRO A 182 27.21 -20.73 4.29
C PRO A 182 26.39 -21.08 5.55
N ASN A 183 25.60 -20.12 6.05
CA ASN A 183 24.82 -20.25 7.29
C ASN A 183 23.32 -20.06 7.05
N PHE A 184 22.84 -20.18 5.80
CA PHE A 184 21.43 -19.88 5.48
C PHE A 184 20.46 -20.83 6.20
N PHE A 185 20.80 -22.11 6.26
CA PHE A 185 20.01 -23.15 6.95
C PHE A 185 20.51 -23.43 8.38
N GLY A 186 21.43 -22.63 8.92
CA GLY A 186 22.12 -22.88 10.19
C GLY A 186 23.61 -23.19 10.02
N GLU A 187 24.33 -23.32 11.13
CA GLU A 187 25.77 -23.59 11.12
C GLU A 187 26.09 -24.94 10.47
N GLY A 188 27.07 -24.93 9.55
CA GLY A 188 27.59 -26.16 8.95
C GLY A 188 26.80 -26.70 7.75
N ILE A 189 25.73 -26.01 7.31
CA ILE A 189 24.95 -26.38 6.11
C ILE A 189 25.23 -25.37 4.99
N PRO A 190 26.22 -25.64 4.13
CA PRO A 190 26.59 -24.72 3.07
C PRO A 190 25.50 -24.62 2.01
N ALA A 191 25.18 -23.40 1.59
CA ALA A 191 24.18 -23.14 0.58
C ALA A 191 24.61 -22.03 -0.38
N VAL A 192 23.87 -21.93 -1.49
CA VAL A 192 24.06 -20.91 -2.52
C VAL A 192 22.73 -20.28 -2.91
N TYR A 193 22.73 -18.95 -2.99
CA TYR A 193 21.65 -18.20 -3.60
C TYR A 193 21.76 -18.27 -5.11
N VAL A 194 20.68 -18.70 -5.74
CA VAL A 194 20.55 -18.74 -7.19
C VAL A 194 19.33 -17.95 -7.64
N GLU A 195 19.45 -17.32 -8.80
CA GLU A 195 18.40 -16.49 -9.40
C GLU A 195 18.14 -16.92 -10.83
N TRP A 196 16.87 -17.07 -11.18
CA TRP A 196 16.38 -17.13 -12.55
C TRP A 196 15.69 -15.82 -12.90
N VAL A 197 16.06 -15.23 -14.04
CA VAL A 197 15.52 -13.94 -14.49
C VAL A 197 14.44 -14.19 -15.54
N ASN A 198 13.27 -13.59 -15.34
CA ASN A 198 12.20 -13.61 -16.32
C ASN A 198 12.51 -12.60 -17.44
N LEU A 199 12.93 -13.09 -18.60
CA LEU A 199 13.26 -12.24 -19.76
C LEU A 199 12.03 -11.57 -20.39
N GLU A 200 10.84 -12.11 -20.14
CA GLU A 200 9.56 -11.57 -20.63
C GLU A 200 8.95 -10.56 -19.66
N TYR A 201 9.59 -10.34 -18.51
CA TYR A 201 9.17 -9.32 -17.55
C TYR A 201 9.07 -7.97 -18.25
N SER A 202 7.86 -7.42 -18.28
CA SER A 202 7.62 -6.09 -18.81
C SER A 202 7.42 -5.11 -17.66
N ALA A 203 8.28 -4.09 -17.60
CA ALA A 203 8.17 -2.99 -16.65
C ALA A 203 6.96 -2.06 -16.91
N SER A 204 5.98 -2.50 -17.71
CA SER A 204 4.76 -1.74 -18.01
C SER A 204 3.54 -2.29 -17.24
N LYS A 205 2.97 -1.40 -16.40
CA LYS A 205 1.78 -1.49 -15.51
C LYS A 205 1.95 -1.83 -14.02
N LYS A 206 3.15 -2.10 -13.50
CA LYS A 206 3.46 -1.92 -12.06
C LYS A 206 4.86 -1.38 -11.89
N LYS A 207 5.05 -0.07 -12.14
CA LYS A 207 6.21 0.63 -11.62
C LYS A 207 6.06 0.71 -10.09
N LYS A 208 6.61 -0.25 -9.36
CA LYS A 208 7.14 0.03 -8.02
C LYS A 208 8.64 0.12 -8.17
N TYR A 209 9.11 1.33 -8.45
CA TYR A 209 10.49 1.63 -8.11
C TYR A 209 10.59 1.47 -6.59
N SER A 210 11.42 0.54 -6.10
CA SER A 210 11.96 0.50 -4.74
C SER A 210 12.89 1.71 -4.47
N SER A 211 12.56 2.87 -5.01
CA SER A 211 13.07 4.15 -4.55
C SER A 211 12.05 4.66 -3.56
N ILE A 212 12.48 5.04 -2.35
CA ILE A 212 11.79 5.94 -1.42
C ILE A 212 10.48 6.48 -2.02
N GLN A 213 9.33 5.97 -1.58
CA GLN A 213 8.02 6.47 -2.01
C GLN A 213 7.76 7.82 -1.33
N ASN A 214 8.52 8.83 -1.74
CA ASN A 214 8.28 10.20 -1.39
C ASN A 214 7.06 10.68 -2.18
N VAL A 215 6.04 11.13 -1.46
CA VAL A 215 4.87 11.76 -2.04
C VAL A 215 4.92 13.24 -1.69
N ARG A 216 4.93 14.11 -2.71
CA ARG A 216 4.93 15.56 -2.48
C ARG A 216 3.51 16.08 -2.35
N ILE A 217 3.17 16.61 -1.18
CA ILE A 217 1.83 17.14 -0.89
C ILE A 217 1.91 18.67 -0.86
N CYS A 218 0.99 19.33 -1.57
CA CYS A 218 0.71 20.76 -1.45
C CYS A 218 -0.64 20.97 -0.75
N ALA A 219 -0.67 21.62 0.41
CA ALA A 219 -1.92 21.98 1.10
C ALA A 219 -2.20 23.47 0.98
N VAL A 220 -3.38 23.82 0.47
CA VAL A 220 -3.77 25.19 0.13
C VAL A 220 -4.55 25.83 1.28
N GLN A 221 -3.99 26.89 1.86
CA GLN A 221 -4.72 27.77 2.76
C GLN A 221 -5.44 28.84 1.95
N TYR A 222 -6.69 28.56 1.59
CA TYR A 222 -7.44 29.34 0.60
C TYR A 222 -8.14 30.55 1.22
N ARG A 223 -7.96 31.75 0.66
CA ARG A 223 -8.66 32.94 1.15
C ARG A 223 -10.01 33.10 0.48
N MET A 224 -11.06 33.03 1.29
CA MET A 224 -12.39 33.42 0.88
C MET A 224 -12.45 34.94 0.64
N ARG A 225 -12.94 35.30 -0.54
CA ARG A 225 -13.14 36.67 -1.04
C ARG A 225 -14.22 36.65 -2.10
N MET A 226 -14.89 37.78 -2.33
CA MET A 226 -15.96 37.85 -3.33
C MET A 226 -15.44 37.56 -4.74
N VAL A 227 -16.24 36.83 -5.51
CA VAL A 227 -16.12 36.61 -6.95
C VAL A 227 -17.39 37.08 -7.66
N ASN A 228 -17.25 37.51 -8.91
CA ASN A 228 -18.36 38.02 -9.73
C ASN A 228 -18.96 36.96 -10.66
N ASN A 229 -18.24 35.86 -10.90
CA ASN A 229 -18.65 34.78 -11.79
C ASN A 229 -17.81 33.52 -11.51
N PHE A 230 -18.21 32.40 -12.11
CA PHE A 230 -17.50 31.13 -11.98
C PHE A 230 -16.06 31.19 -12.52
N SER A 231 -15.79 31.96 -13.57
CA SER A 231 -14.43 32.05 -14.15
C SER A 231 -13.43 32.69 -13.19
N GLU A 232 -13.83 33.68 -12.39
CA GLU A 232 -12.97 34.25 -11.34
C GLU A 232 -12.65 33.23 -10.24
N PHE A 233 -13.61 32.38 -9.86
CA PHE A 233 -13.37 31.26 -8.95
C PHE A 233 -12.41 30.23 -9.56
N ALA A 234 -12.65 29.86 -10.82
CA ALA A 234 -11.81 28.93 -11.57
C ALA A 234 -10.36 29.40 -11.67
N ASN A 235 -10.14 30.67 -12.04
CA ASN A 235 -8.80 31.27 -12.14
C ASN A 235 -8.05 31.22 -10.79
N GLN A 236 -8.76 31.43 -9.67
CA GLN A 236 -8.15 31.32 -8.34
C GLN A 236 -7.76 29.89 -8.00
N CYS A 237 -8.58 28.90 -8.36
CA CYS A 237 -8.24 27.49 -8.17
C CYS A 237 -7.07 27.06 -9.07
N GLU A 238 -7.10 27.43 -10.35
CA GLU A 238 -6.05 27.16 -11.32
C GLU A 238 -4.70 27.70 -10.86
N TYR A 239 -4.65 28.92 -10.30
CA TYR A 239 -3.42 29.48 -9.75
C TYR A 239 -2.74 28.54 -8.73
N PHE A 240 -3.49 27.97 -7.78
CA PHE A 240 -2.91 27.07 -6.79
C PHE A 240 -2.55 25.70 -7.36
N VAL A 241 -3.30 25.21 -8.34
CA VAL A 241 -2.94 23.98 -9.07
C VAL A 241 -1.65 24.19 -9.87
N ASP A 242 -1.50 25.32 -10.55
CA ASP A 242 -0.29 25.69 -11.28
C ASP A 242 0.92 25.82 -10.35
N VAL A 243 0.76 26.45 -9.19
CA VAL A 243 1.80 26.50 -8.14
C VAL A 243 2.19 25.09 -7.71
N ALA A 244 1.22 24.24 -7.32
CA ALA A 244 1.51 22.87 -6.90
C ALA A 244 2.22 22.07 -8.01
N SER A 245 1.75 22.19 -9.24
CA SER A 245 2.36 21.58 -10.44
C SER A 245 3.79 22.09 -10.68
N GLY A 246 4.03 23.39 -10.54
CA GLY A 246 5.34 24.02 -10.71
C GLY A 246 6.37 23.51 -9.69
N TYR A 247 5.91 23.21 -8.47
CA TYR A 247 6.71 22.54 -7.44
C TYR A 247 6.73 21.01 -7.56
N ARG A 248 6.13 20.45 -8.63
CA ARG A 248 6.04 19.01 -8.90
C ARG A 248 5.39 18.23 -7.76
N SER A 249 4.35 18.80 -7.16
CA SER A 249 3.54 18.10 -6.18
C SER A 249 2.79 16.94 -6.82
N ASP A 250 2.66 15.85 -6.06
CA ASP A 250 1.84 14.71 -6.43
C ASP A 250 0.36 14.94 -6.12
N PHE A 251 0.11 15.62 -5.00
CA PHE A 251 -1.21 16.03 -4.57
C PHE A 251 -1.29 17.52 -4.32
N VAL A 252 -2.44 18.10 -4.67
CA VAL A 252 -2.88 19.40 -4.13
C VAL A 252 -4.20 19.22 -3.38
N LEU A 253 -4.24 19.73 -2.14
CA LEU A 253 -5.38 19.67 -1.24
C LEU A 253 -6.00 21.07 -1.09
N PHE A 254 -7.24 21.20 -1.53
CA PHE A 254 -8.07 22.38 -1.29
C PHE A 254 -8.93 22.24 -0.02
N PRO A 255 -9.43 23.36 0.56
CA PRO A 255 -10.28 23.33 1.75
C PRO A 255 -11.72 22.88 1.52
N GLU A 256 -12.38 22.50 2.62
CA GLU A 256 -13.81 22.18 2.64
C GLU A 256 -14.64 23.38 2.17
N LEU A 257 -15.71 23.09 1.43
CA LEU A 257 -16.74 24.05 1.04
C LEU A 257 -16.18 25.27 0.32
N LEU A 258 -15.07 25.13 -0.43
CA LEU A 258 -14.49 26.25 -1.18
C LEU A 258 -15.49 26.90 -2.15
N THR A 259 -16.44 26.12 -2.68
CA THR A 259 -17.45 26.63 -3.63
C THR A 259 -18.45 27.57 -2.99
N LEU A 260 -18.49 27.68 -1.65
CA LEU A 260 -19.28 28.72 -0.98
C LEU A 260 -18.89 30.13 -1.43
N GLN A 261 -17.67 30.31 -1.94
CA GLN A 261 -17.26 31.56 -2.58
C GLN A 261 -18.23 32.00 -3.69
N LEU A 262 -18.81 31.06 -4.45
CA LEU A 262 -19.76 31.36 -5.54
C LEU A 262 -21.06 32.02 -5.03
N LEU A 263 -21.40 31.86 -3.74
CA LEU A 263 -22.57 32.53 -3.16
C LEU A 263 -22.44 34.06 -3.17
N SER A 264 -21.21 34.60 -3.27
CA SER A 264 -21.00 36.04 -3.30
C SER A 264 -21.65 36.74 -4.49
N TYR A 265 -21.81 36.07 -5.64
CA TYR A 265 -22.53 36.64 -6.79
C TYR A 265 -23.95 36.10 -6.97
N LEU A 266 -24.24 34.89 -6.48
CA LEU A 266 -25.58 34.30 -6.55
C LEU A 266 -26.60 35.05 -5.68
N LYS A 267 -26.17 35.62 -4.54
CA LYS A 267 -27.02 36.41 -3.62
C LYS A 267 -28.32 35.71 -3.22
N VAL A 268 -28.23 34.42 -2.91
CA VAL A 268 -29.37 33.58 -2.53
C VAL A 268 -29.50 33.54 -1.01
N SER A 269 -30.71 33.78 -0.50
CA SER A 269 -31.09 33.59 0.91
C SER A 269 -32.49 32.95 0.95
N PRO A 270 -32.80 32.06 1.91
CA PRO A 270 -32.00 31.63 3.07
C PRO A 270 -30.94 30.54 2.77
N ALA A 271 -30.02 30.32 3.70
CA ALA A 271 -28.86 29.41 3.59
C ALA A 271 -29.16 28.00 2.99
N GLY A 272 -30.26 27.36 3.39
CA GLY A 272 -30.65 26.05 2.84
C GLY A 272 -30.97 26.07 1.33
N LEU A 273 -31.52 27.18 0.81
CA LEU A 273 -31.68 27.36 -0.63
C LEU A 273 -30.35 27.66 -1.30
N ALA A 274 -29.49 28.46 -0.66
CA ALA A 274 -28.15 28.76 -1.17
C ALA A 274 -27.32 27.47 -1.39
N ALA A 275 -27.40 26.52 -0.46
CA ALA A 275 -26.77 25.21 -0.58
C ALA A 275 -27.22 24.43 -1.82
N ARG A 276 -28.53 24.44 -2.11
CA ARG A 276 -29.13 23.76 -3.28
C ARG A 276 -28.86 24.51 -4.59
N GLU A 277 -28.77 25.83 -4.54
CA GLU A 277 -28.37 26.62 -5.71
C GLU A 277 -26.91 26.35 -6.09
N LEU A 278 -26.03 26.11 -5.12
CA LEU A 278 -24.65 25.71 -5.39
C LEU A 278 -24.56 24.39 -6.14
N THR A 279 -25.47 23.43 -5.90
CA THR A 279 -25.40 22.13 -6.59
C THR A 279 -25.65 22.25 -8.09
N LYS A 280 -26.16 23.39 -8.59
CA LYS A 280 -26.25 23.66 -10.04
C LYS A 280 -24.87 23.87 -10.68
N TYR A 281 -23.85 24.12 -9.88
CA TYR A 281 -22.46 24.27 -10.33
C TYR A 281 -21.66 22.98 -10.25
N SER A 282 -22.27 21.85 -9.85
CA SER A 282 -21.55 20.58 -9.70
C SER A 282 -20.88 20.13 -10.99
N GLU A 283 -21.55 20.25 -12.14
CA GLU A 283 -20.96 19.91 -13.45
C GLU A 283 -19.76 20.81 -13.78
N GLN A 284 -19.90 22.13 -13.64
CA GLN A 284 -18.80 23.07 -13.91
C GLN A 284 -17.61 22.87 -12.96
N TYR A 285 -17.89 22.56 -11.69
CA TYR A 285 -16.87 22.25 -10.69
C TYR A 285 -16.12 20.96 -11.04
N ILE A 286 -16.83 19.90 -11.42
CA ILE A 286 -16.24 18.62 -11.83
C ILE A 286 -15.41 18.80 -13.11
N GLU A 287 -15.94 19.51 -14.11
CA GLU A 287 -15.23 19.80 -15.37
C GLU A 287 -13.94 20.59 -15.11
N LEU A 288 -14.02 21.67 -14.33
CA LEU A 288 -12.87 22.49 -13.96
C LEU A 288 -11.74 21.66 -13.36
N PHE A 289 -12.02 20.88 -12.30
CA PHE A 289 -10.96 20.15 -11.61
C PHE A 289 -10.48 18.91 -12.38
N SER A 290 -11.32 18.32 -13.23
CA SER A 290 -10.90 17.26 -14.16
C SER A 290 -9.90 17.79 -15.18
N ASP A 291 -10.21 18.94 -15.80
CA ASP A 291 -9.33 19.60 -16.76
C ASP A 291 -8.01 20.00 -16.12
N LEU A 292 -8.06 20.57 -14.90
CA LEU A 292 -6.86 20.95 -14.16
C LEU A 292 -5.99 19.74 -13.80
N ALA A 293 -6.59 18.64 -13.34
CA ALA A 293 -5.84 17.42 -12.99
C ALA A 293 -5.10 16.83 -14.20
N LEU A 294 -5.77 16.76 -15.36
CA LEU A 294 -5.18 16.27 -16.62
C LEU A 294 -4.12 17.23 -17.17
N LYS A 295 -4.43 18.53 -17.24
CA LYS A 295 -3.53 19.57 -17.79
C LYS A 295 -2.23 19.66 -17.01
N HIS A 296 -2.31 19.57 -15.68
CA HIS A 296 -1.16 19.71 -14.79
C HIS A 296 -0.56 18.36 -14.36
N ASN A 297 -1.15 17.23 -14.77
CA ASN A 297 -0.71 15.88 -14.43
C ASN A 297 -0.50 15.69 -12.90
N ILE A 298 -1.51 16.09 -12.11
CA ILE A 298 -1.48 16.12 -10.65
C ILE A 298 -2.79 15.55 -10.06
N ASN A 299 -2.71 14.87 -8.92
CA ASN A 299 -3.91 14.45 -8.19
C ASN A 299 -4.47 15.62 -7.38
N ILE A 300 -5.76 15.90 -7.48
CA ILE A 300 -6.40 17.04 -6.82
C ILE A 300 -7.46 16.54 -5.84
N VAL A 301 -7.23 16.76 -4.54
CA VAL A 301 -8.30 16.70 -3.54
C VAL A 301 -8.95 18.08 -3.52
N ALA A 302 -10.02 18.24 -4.29
CA ALA A 302 -10.60 19.54 -4.64
C ALA A 302 -11.47 20.14 -3.53
N GLY A 303 -11.10 19.93 -2.26
CA GLY A 303 -11.86 20.45 -1.14
C GLY A 303 -13.20 19.78 -1.03
N SER A 304 -14.29 20.53 -0.85
CA SER A 304 -15.62 19.94 -0.97
C SER A 304 -16.67 20.88 -1.58
N HIS A 305 -17.73 20.26 -2.09
CA HIS A 305 -18.85 20.90 -2.77
C HIS A 305 -20.17 20.24 -2.37
N PHE A 306 -21.24 21.03 -2.28
CA PHE A 306 -22.57 20.46 -2.06
C PHE A 306 -23.07 19.75 -3.32
N THR A 307 -23.50 18.50 -3.18
CA THR A 307 -24.05 17.69 -4.26
C THR A 307 -25.42 17.18 -3.85
N THR A 308 -26.36 17.09 -4.80
CA THR A 308 -27.67 16.48 -4.57
C THR A 308 -27.73 15.08 -5.15
N GLU A 309 -28.25 14.13 -4.37
CA GLU A 309 -28.54 12.76 -4.82
C GLU A 309 -29.97 12.39 -4.43
N GLY A 310 -30.86 12.39 -5.41
CA GLY A 310 -32.30 12.38 -5.14
C GLY A 310 -32.69 13.59 -4.28
N ASP A 311 -33.32 13.32 -3.13
CA ASP A 311 -33.72 14.37 -2.19
C ASP A 311 -32.61 14.74 -1.18
N LYS A 312 -31.53 13.96 -1.11
CA LYS A 312 -30.43 14.16 -0.15
C LYS A 312 -29.48 15.26 -0.64
N LEU A 313 -29.15 16.19 0.26
CA LEU A 313 -28.07 17.16 0.08
C LEU A 313 -26.84 16.66 0.83
N LEU A 314 -25.72 16.50 0.14
CA LEU A 314 -24.48 15.92 0.67
C LEU A 314 -23.34 16.93 0.55
N ASN A 315 -22.42 16.92 1.51
CA ASN A 315 -21.14 17.63 1.42
C ASN A 315 -20.09 16.63 0.90
N CYS A 316 -19.62 16.81 -0.34
CA CYS A 316 -18.81 15.83 -1.04
C CYS A 316 -17.42 16.39 -1.34
N SER A 317 -16.38 15.65 -0.98
CA SER A 317 -15.01 15.88 -1.43
C SER A 317 -14.68 14.96 -2.59
N TYR A 318 -14.13 15.54 -3.65
CA TYR A 318 -13.76 14.82 -4.86
C TYR A 318 -12.24 14.69 -4.96
N LEU A 319 -11.78 13.51 -5.37
CA LEU A 319 -10.41 13.24 -5.76
C LEU A 319 -10.37 13.11 -7.29
N PHE A 320 -9.78 14.10 -7.94
CA PHE A 320 -9.51 14.08 -9.37
C PHE A 320 -8.12 13.52 -9.59
N HIS A 321 -8.04 12.34 -10.19
CA HIS A 321 -6.77 11.69 -10.47
C HIS A 321 -6.12 12.30 -11.71
N ARG A 322 -4.79 12.34 -11.74
CA ARG A 322 -4.03 12.84 -12.90
C ARG A 322 -4.22 12.01 -14.18
N ASN A 323 -4.81 10.82 -14.06
CA ASN A 323 -5.16 9.94 -15.18
C ASN A 323 -6.60 10.20 -15.73
N GLY A 324 -7.38 11.09 -15.11
CA GLY A 324 -8.76 11.41 -15.48
C GLY A 324 -9.84 10.64 -14.72
N GLU A 325 -9.49 9.71 -13.84
CA GLU A 325 -10.43 9.07 -12.92
C GLU A 325 -10.93 10.07 -11.87
N ILE A 326 -12.15 9.89 -11.40
CA ILE A 326 -12.78 10.76 -10.40
C ILE A 326 -13.38 9.90 -9.31
N ASP A 327 -12.88 10.10 -8.11
CA ASP A 327 -13.38 9.50 -6.88
C ASP A 327 -14.09 10.54 -6.01
N ARG A 328 -14.91 10.07 -5.07
CA ARG A 328 -15.69 10.94 -4.18
C ARG A 328 -15.88 10.33 -2.80
N GLN A 329 -15.66 11.13 -1.75
CA GLN A 329 -16.05 10.86 -0.37
C GLN A 329 -17.13 11.85 0.08
N GLU A 330 -18.25 11.33 0.55
CA GLU A 330 -19.30 12.10 1.22
C GLU A 330 -18.92 12.29 2.70
N LYS A 331 -19.15 13.49 3.25
CA LYS A 331 -18.93 13.76 4.67
C LYS A 331 -19.84 12.88 5.51
N ILE A 332 -19.28 12.10 6.42
CA ILE A 332 -20.06 11.13 7.21
C ILE A 332 -20.66 11.84 8.43
N HIS A 333 -19.82 12.56 9.18
CA HIS A 333 -20.20 13.24 10.39
C HIS A 333 -20.60 14.69 10.09
N ILE A 334 -21.91 14.93 10.00
CA ILE A 334 -22.45 16.27 9.73
C ILE A 334 -22.48 17.11 11.00
N THR A 335 -21.91 18.32 10.92
CA THR A 335 -21.93 19.26 12.05
C THR A 335 -23.36 19.72 12.37
N PRO A 336 -23.65 20.12 13.63
CA PRO A 336 -24.96 20.67 13.96
C PRO A 336 -25.35 21.86 13.09
N SER A 337 -24.38 22.70 12.69
CA SER A 337 -24.65 23.86 11.82
C SER A 337 -25.08 23.43 10.42
N GLU A 338 -24.34 22.53 9.76
CA GLU A 338 -24.70 22.01 8.44
C GLU A 338 -26.06 21.30 8.44
N ARG A 339 -26.37 20.53 9.49
CA ARG A 339 -27.66 19.87 9.63
C ARG A 339 -28.81 20.86 9.79
N ASN A 340 -28.66 21.83 10.70
CA ASN A 340 -29.76 22.71 11.10
C ASN A 340 -30.02 23.85 10.10
N TRP A 341 -28.98 24.39 9.47
CA TRP A 341 -29.10 25.56 8.59
C TRP A 341 -29.12 25.20 7.10
N TRP A 342 -28.45 24.11 6.71
CA TRP A 342 -28.26 23.73 5.30
C TRP A 342 -29.08 22.48 4.94
N GLY A 343 -29.43 21.66 5.91
CA GLY A 343 -30.17 20.40 5.69
C GLY A 343 -29.30 19.28 5.10
N VAL A 344 -27.99 19.33 5.36
CA VAL A 344 -27.03 18.35 4.85
C VAL A 344 -27.20 17.02 5.58
N GLN A 345 -27.09 15.92 4.83
CA GLN A 345 -27.15 14.55 5.32
C GLN A 345 -25.77 13.88 5.23
N GLY A 346 -25.53 12.91 6.10
CA GLY A 346 -24.26 12.19 6.17
C GLY A 346 -24.13 11.12 5.09
N GLY A 347 -22.90 10.90 4.64
CA GLY A 347 -22.51 9.74 3.86
C GLY A 347 -22.59 8.44 4.66
N GLU A 348 -22.58 7.32 3.94
CA GLU A 348 -22.84 6.00 4.51
C GLU A 348 -21.61 5.05 4.43
N GLN A 349 -20.50 5.49 3.83
CA GLN A 349 -19.34 4.63 3.54
C GLN A 349 -18.00 5.30 3.84
N ILE A 350 -17.06 4.54 4.41
CA ILE A 350 -15.67 4.98 4.58
C ILE A 350 -14.86 4.47 3.38
N LYS A 351 -14.46 5.35 2.46
CA LYS A 351 -13.75 4.95 1.24
C LYS A 351 -12.24 5.14 1.37
N VAL A 352 -11.50 4.28 0.67
CA VAL A 352 -10.05 4.40 0.45
C VAL A 352 -9.85 4.35 -1.05
N PHE A 353 -9.04 5.26 -1.57
CA PHE A 353 -8.81 5.48 -2.98
C PHE A 353 -7.41 5.04 -3.35
N ASP A 354 -7.29 4.14 -4.32
CA ASP A 354 -6.00 3.74 -4.85
C ASP A 354 -5.48 4.81 -5.81
N THR A 355 -4.25 5.26 -5.60
CA THR A 355 -3.60 6.25 -6.47
C THR A 355 -2.24 5.75 -6.95
N ASP A 356 -1.64 6.43 -7.92
CA ASP A 356 -0.26 6.19 -8.35
C ASP A 356 0.78 6.44 -7.23
N CYS A 357 0.38 7.13 -6.16
CA CYS A 357 1.17 7.39 -4.96
C CYS A 357 0.83 6.47 -3.79
N GLY A 358 -0.03 5.46 -3.99
CA GLY A 358 -0.52 4.56 -2.95
C GLY A 358 -1.92 4.92 -2.42
N PRO A 359 -2.49 4.08 -1.54
CA PRO A 359 -3.86 4.26 -1.04
C PRO A 359 -3.99 5.46 -0.11
N VAL A 360 -4.99 6.30 -0.37
CA VAL A 360 -5.29 7.51 0.40
C VAL A 360 -6.75 7.53 0.85
N ALA A 361 -7.08 8.32 1.87
CA ALA A 361 -8.46 8.56 2.27
C ALA A 361 -8.72 10.05 2.48
N ILE A 362 -9.99 10.44 2.44
CA ILE A 362 -10.43 11.80 2.70
C ILE A 362 -11.35 11.78 3.92
N GLN A 363 -11.13 12.72 4.85
CA GLN A 363 -12.00 12.92 6.02
C GLN A 363 -12.34 14.40 6.11
N ILE A 364 -13.60 14.74 5.85
CA ILE A 364 -13.99 16.14 5.68
C ILE A 364 -14.25 16.75 7.05
N CYS A 365 -13.37 17.67 7.45
CA CYS A 365 -13.52 18.51 8.62
C CYS A 365 -13.86 17.73 9.90
N TYR A 366 -15.12 17.70 10.29
CA TYR A 366 -15.61 17.05 11.51
C TYR A 366 -15.33 15.54 11.54
N ASP A 367 -15.21 14.90 10.37
CA ASP A 367 -14.86 13.47 10.25
C ASP A 367 -13.56 13.10 11.00
N ILE A 368 -12.53 13.95 10.96
CA ILE A 368 -11.23 13.64 11.58
C ILE A 368 -11.30 13.57 13.11
N GLU A 369 -12.34 14.15 13.71
CA GLU A 369 -12.55 14.14 15.16
C GLU A 369 -12.90 12.72 15.66
N PHE A 370 -13.40 11.84 14.78
CA PHE A 370 -13.85 10.48 15.10
C PHE A 370 -12.74 9.44 14.81
N PRO A 371 -12.11 8.84 15.84
CA PRO A 371 -10.97 7.93 15.67
C PRO A 371 -11.28 6.68 14.84
N GLU A 372 -12.51 6.19 14.90
CA GLU A 372 -12.94 4.96 14.26
C GLU A 372 -12.83 5.06 12.73
N GLN A 373 -13.21 6.20 12.16
CA GLN A 373 -13.17 6.42 10.71
C GLN A 373 -11.73 6.32 10.17
N THR A 374 -10.78 6.95 10.87
CA THR A 374 -9.35 6.80 10.55
C THR A 374 -8.90 5.36 10.72
N ARG A 375 -9.25 4.72 11.83
CA ARG A 375 -8.79 3.35 12.12
C ARG A 375 -9.20 2.39 11.00
N ILE A 376 -10.46 2.48 10.56
CA ILE A 376 -11.02 1.69 9.46
C ILE A 376 -10.32 2.02 8.13
N ALA A 377 -10.14 3.31 7.79
CA ALA A 377 -9.47 3.70 6.56
C ALA A 377 -8.02 3.17 6.49
N VAL A 378 -7.29 3.20 7.60
CA VAL A 378 -5.91 2.66 7.65
C VAL A 378 -5.87 1.14 7.57
N GLU A 379 -6.86 0.46 8.16
CA GLU A 379 -7.04 -1.00 8.04
C GLU A 379 -7.35 -1.41 6.60
N LYS A 380 -8.13 -0.61 5.88
CA LYS A 380 -8.36 -0.74 4.43
C LYS A 380 -7.16 -0.35 3.57
N GLY A 381 -6.06 0.13 4.17
CA GLY A 381 -4.80 0.36 3.49
C GLY A 381 -4.35 1.81 3.42
N ALA A 382 -5.16 2.80 3.79
CA ALA A 382 -4.78 4.21 3.68
C ALA A 382 -3.44 4.52 4.37
N ARG A 383 -2.60 5.32 3.71
CA ARG A 383 -1.28 5.78 4.22
C ARG A 383 -1.21 7.29 4.39
N ILE A 384 -2.04 8.02 3.66
CA ILE A 384 -2.22 9.46 3.76
C ILE A 384 -3.72 9.72 3.96
N ILE A 385 -4.06 10.60 4.90
CA ILE A 385 -5.41 11.14 5.03
C ILE A 385 -5.39 12.62 4.70
N PHE A 386 -6.26 13.03 3.79
CA PHE A 386 -6.49 14.43 3.44
C PHE A 386 -7.71 14.95 4.20
N VAL A 387 -7.55 16.11 4.84
CA VAL A 387 -8.57 16.73 5.69
C VAL A 387 -8.86 18.14 5.18
N PRO A 388 -9.76 18.29 4.19
CA PRO A 388 -10.33 19.59 3.87
C PRO A 388 -11.20 20.06 5.04
N PHE A 389 -11.03 21.29 5.52
CA PHE A 389 -11.84 21.84 6.63
C PHE A 389 -12.24 23.30 6.46
N CYS A 390 -13.33 23.71 7.09
CA CYS A 390 -13.78 25.09 7.18
C CYS A 390 -14.22 25.37 8.62
N THR A 391 -13.56 26.32 9.29
CA THR A 391 -13.85 26.67 10.69
C THR A 391 -13.80 28.18 10.90
N ASP A 392 -14.69 28.70 11.75
CA ASP A 392 -14.82 30.15 11.97
C ASP A 392 -13.71 30.71 12.87
N GLU A 393 -13.38 29.97 13.93
CA GLU A 393 -12.49 30.41 14.99
C GLU A 393 -11.38 29.41 15.29
N ARG A 394 -10.35 29.89 15.97
CA ARG A 394 -9.22 29.09 16.43
C ARG A 394 -9.64 27.86 17.23
N HIS A 395 -10.67 27.93 18.07
CA HIS A 395 -11.15 26.77 18.84
C HIS A 395 -11.64 25.63 17.92
N GLY A 396 -12.34 25.97 16.83
CA GLY A 396 -12.78 25.00 15.83
C GLY A 396 -11.59 24.36 15.12
N TYR A 397 -10.67 25.19 14.63
CA TYR A 397 -9.43 24.73 14.02
C TYR A 397 -8.62 23.81 14.93
N LEU A 398 -8.47 24.16 16.22
CA LEU A 398 -7.68 23.35 17.15
C LEU A 398 -8.25 21.94 17.36
N ARG A 399 -9.58 21.76 17.29
CA ARG A 399 -10.16 20.40 17.34
C ARG A 399 -9.72 19.59 16.13
N VAL A 400 -9.92 20.12 14.93
CA VAL A 400 -9.46 19.49 13.67
C VAL A 400 -7.96 19.19 13.74
N ARG A 401 -7.14 20.18 14.10
CA ARG A 401 -5.69 20.10 14.14
C ARG A 401 -5.16 19.07 15.13
N TYR A 402 -5.70 19.04 16.34
CA TYR A 402 -5.26 18.11 17.39
C TYR A 402 -5.76 16.69 17.12
N CYS A 403 -7.00 16.53 16.66
CA CYS A 403 -7.50 15.23 16.24
C CYS A 403 -6.70 14.70 15.06
N ALA A 404 -6.44 15.50 14.01
CA ALA A 404 -5.58 15.12 12.89
C ALA A 404 -4.19 14.64 13.34
N GLN A 405 -3.56 15.35 14.29
CA GLN A 405 -2.26 14.94 14.82
C GLN A 405 -2.34 13.65 15.64
N ALA A 406 -3.39 13.49 16.45
CA ALA A 406 -3.63 12.24 17.16
C ALA A 406 -3.82 11.06 16.18
N ARG A 407 -4.63 11.23 15.12
CA ARG A 407 -4.85 10.23 14.07
C ARG A 407 -3.56 9.83 13.37
N CYS A 408 -2.74 10.82 13.04
CA CYS A 408 -1.42 10.65 12.44
C CYS A 408 -0.51 9.75 13.30
N ILE A 409 -0.42 10.04 14.59
CA ILE A 409 0.42 9.30 15.55
C ILE A 409 -0.14 7.90 15.84
N GLU A 410 -1.42 7.80 16.22
CA GLU A 410 -2.08 6.56 16.66
C GLU A 410 -2.16 5.49 15.57
N ASN A 411 -2.14 5.89 14.30
CA ASN A 411 -2.26 4.99 13.15
C ASN A 411 -0.97 4.89 12.33
N GLN A 412 0.07 5.65 12.70
CA GLN A 412 1.35 5.69 12.00
C GLN A 412 1.13 5.90 10.48
N ILE A 413 0.50 7.02 10.14
CA ILE A 413 0.19 7.50 8.78
C ILE A 413 0.56 8.98 8.65
N TYR A 414 0.52 9.55 7.45
CA TYR A 414 0.57 11.00 7.27
C TYR A 414 -0.84 11.60 7.22
N VAL A 415 -0.98 12.86 7.65
CA VAL A 415 -2.24 13.61 7.56
C VAL A 415 -1.95 15.00 7.02
N ALA A 416 -2.64 15.43 5.97
CA ALA A 416 -2.56 16.78 5.44
C ALA A 416 -3.89 17.50 5.67
N ILE A 417 -3.84 18.70 6.24
CA ILE A 417 -5.02 19.51 6.54
C ILE A 417 -4.96 20.82 5.75
N ALA A 418 -6.08 21.23 5.16
CA ALA A 418 -6.19 22.49 4.43
C ALA A 418 -7.51 23.17 4.77
N GLY A 419 -7.44 24.44 5.12
CA GLY A 419 -8.60 25.21 5.55
C GLY A 419 -8.70 26.56 4.89
N THR A 420 -9.88 27.15 4.97
CA THR A 420 -10.13 28.50 4.45
C THR A 420 -9.86 29.60 5.47
N VAL A 421 -9.48 30.77 4.97
CA VAL A 421 -9.21 31.98 5.75
C VAL A 421 -9.95 33.17 5.16
N GLY A 422 -10.04 34.27 5.90
CA GLY A 422 -10.73 35.48 5.45
C GLY A 422 -12.22 35.42 5.77
N ASN A 423 -13.04 36.03 4.92
CA ASN A 423 -14.47 36.22 5.18
C ASN A 423 -15.26 36.53 3.90
N LEU A 424 -16.57 36.25 3.95
CA LEU A 424 -17.54 36.62 2.91
C LEU A 424 -18.69 37.42 3.53
N PRO A 425 -18.55 38.75 3.69
CA PRO A 425 -19.51 39.57 4.44
C PRO A 425 -20.96 39.57 3.92
N GLN A 426 -21.19 39.12 2.69
CA GLN A 426 -22.51 39.11 2.04
C GLN A 426 -23.14 37.71 1.99
N VAL A 427 -22.49 36.70 2.57
CA VAL A 427 -22.97 35.31 2.58
C VAL A 427 -23.26 34.92 4.03
N GLU A 428 -24.52 34.62 4.31
CA GLU A 428 -24.94 34.18 5.65
C GLU A 428 -24.15 32.93 6.09
N ASN A 429 -23.76 32.89 7.37
CA ASN A 429 -22.95 31.83 7.99
C ASN A 429 -21.51 31.68 7.44
N LEU A 430 -20.92 32.72 6.84
CA LEU A 430 -19.50 32.78 6.43
C LEU A 430 -18.83 34.10 6.84
N ASP A 431 -19.08 34.50 8.08
CA ASP A 431 -18.67 35.81 8.61
C ASP A 431 -17.16 35.94 8.84
N ILE A 432 -16.52 34.91 9.39
CA ILE A 432 -15.07 34.83 9.64
C ILE A 432 -14.60 33.41 9.45
N GLN A 433 -13.33 33.23 9.12
CA GLN A 433 -12.71 31.92 8.97
C GLN A 433 -11.29 31.91 9.52
N TYR A 434 -10.95 30.80 10.18
CA TYR A 434 -9.65 30.56 10.76
C TYR A 434 -9.07 29.26 10.22
N ALA A 435 -7.84 29.32 9.72
CA ALA A 435 -7.09 28.14 9.34
C ALA A 435 -5.58 28.33 9.50
N GLN A 436 -4.92 27.19 9.68
CA GLN A 436 -3.49 27.03 9.57
C GLN A 436 -3.24 25.66 8.93
N ALA A 437 -3.03 25.64 7.62
CA ALA A 437 -2.76 24.42 6.86
C ALA A 437 -1.46 23.75 7.35
N ALA A 438 -1.46 22.41 7.37
CA ALA A 438 -0.34 21.64 7.90
C ALA A 438 -0.22 20.26 7.24
N ILE A 439 1.00 19.74 7.21
CA ILE A 439 1.31 18.35 6.88
C ILE A 439 1.91 17.73 8.13
N LEU A 440 1.26 16.70 8.66
CA LEU A 440 1.54 16.08 9.94
C LEU A 440 2.20 14.71 9.72
N THR A 441 3.12 14.37 10.61
CA THR A 441 3.88 13.11 10.57
C THR A 441 3.66 12.32 11.85
N PRO A 442 3.91 11.00 11.85
CA PRO A 442 4.08 10.28 13.09
C PRO A 442 5.17 10.93 13.96
N SER A 443 5.17 10.60 15.24
CA SER A 443 6.11 11.15 16.22
C SER A 443 7.06 10.06 16.69
N ASP A 444 8.15 9.85 15.94
CA ASP A 444 9.23 8.90 16.24
C ASP A 444 10.54 9.41 15.62
N PHE A 445 11.69 8.82 15.94
CA PHE A 445 13.01 9.30 15.49
C PHE A 445 13.17 9.40 13.96
N ALA A 446 12.41 8.61 13.21
CA ALA A 446 12.43 8.63 11.75
C ALA A 446 11.65 9.81 11.13
N PHE A 447 10.93 10.61 11.94
CA PHE A 447 10.03 11.67 11.47
C PHE A 447 10.37 13.03 12.08
N ALA A 448 9.59 14.06 11.72
CA ALA A 448 9.76 15.40 12.27
C ALA A 448 9.62 15.38 13.80
N ARG A 449 10.54 16.07 14.49
CA ARG A 449 10.62 16.08 15.96
C ARG A 449 9.28 16.41 16.64
N ASP A 450 8.57 17.39 16.10
CA ASP A 450 7.33 17.91 16.69
C ASP A 450 6.08 17.25 16.06
N GLY A 451 6.25 16.23 15.23
CA GLY A 451 5.17 15.56 14.48
C GLY A 451 4.55 16.44 13.39
N ILE A 452 5.26 17.48 12.96
CA ILE A 452 4.80 18.50 12.00
C ILE A 452 5.88 18.64 10.93
N ALA A 453 5.57 18.21 9.72
CA ALA A 453 6.45 18.29 8.57
C ALA A 453 6.49 19.71 7.98
N ALA A 454 5.31 20.34 7.87
CA ALA A 454 5.15 21.70 7.41
C ALA A 454 3.87 22.32 8.01
N GLU A 455 3.87 23.62 8.25
CA GLU A 455 2.72 24.36 8.77
C GLU A 455 2.76 25.80 8.26
N SER A 456 1.59 26.37 7.94
CA SER A 456 1.48 27.72 7.42
C SER A 456 1.49 28.76 8.54
N THR A 457 1.60 30.04 8.17
CA THR A 457 1.22 31.13 9.07
C THR A 457 -0.30 31.18 9.19
N PRO A 458 -0.87 31.26 10.41
CA PRO A 458 -2.31 31.34 10.59
C PRO A 458 -2.95 32.50 9.82
N ASN A 459 -4.09 32.25 9.17
CA ASN A 459 -4.93 33.26 8.50
C ASN A 459 -4.29 34.02 7.32
N ILE A 460 -3.20 33.51 6.75
CA ILE A 460 -2.56 34.08 5.56
C ILE A 460 -2.79 33.17 4.35
N GLU A 461 -3.27 33.72 3.24
CA GLU A 461 -3.38 32.95 1.99
C GLU A 461 -2.00 32.46 1.56
N THR A 462 -1.82 31.14 1.50
CA THR A 462 -0.53 30.54 1.13
C THR A 462 -0.71 29.05 0.84
N VAL A 463 0.38 28.40 0.44
CA VAL A 463 0.49 26.95 0.38
C VAL A 463 1.60 26.47 1.31
N VAL A 464 1.49 25.23 1.79
CA VAL A 464 2.61 24.49 2.39
C VAL A 464 2.89 23.25 1.55
N ILE A 465 4.17 22.98 1.30
CA ILE A 465 4.61 21.87 0.46
C ILE A 465 5.63 21.04 1.23
N HIS A 466 5.45 19.72 1.25
CA HIS A 466 6.39 18.80 1.87
C HIS A 466 6.39 17.42 1.20
N ASP A 467 7.55 16.76 1.24
CA ASP A 467 7.72 15.37 0.78
C ASP A 467 7.52 14.42 1.97
N VAL A 468 6.58 13.49 1.86
CA VAL A 468 6.32 12.48 2.90
C VAL A 468 6.83 11.11 2.45
N ASP A 469 7.58 10.42 3.30
CA ASP A 469 8.20 9.12 3.01
C ASP A 469 7.29 7.96 3.43
N LEU A 470 6.55 7.38 2.49
CA LEU A 470 5.67 6.25 2.77
C LEU A 470 6.43 4.98 3.17
N SER A 471 7.68 4.82 2.72
CA SER A 471 8.52 3.69 3.14
C SER A 471 8.90 3.81 4.62
N GLY A 472 9.07 5.05 5.10
CA GLY A 472 9.27 5.38 6.50
C GLY A 472 8.15 4.89 7.41
N LEU A 473 6.88 4.98 6.97
CA LEU A 473 5.74 4.44 7.71
C LEU A 473 5.84 2.92 7.89
N ALA A 474 6.16 2.20 6.81
CA ALA A 474 6.27 0.74 6.82
C ALA A 474 7.41 0.28 7.74
N ARG A 475 8.56 0.96 7.68
CA ARG A 475 9.70 0.71 8.58
C ARG A 475 9.31 0.99 10.04
N ASN A 476 8.64 2.11 10.31
CA ASN A 476 8.28 2.47 11.68
C ASN A 476 7.27 1.51 12.32
N ARG A 477 6.34 0.93 11.54
CA ARG A 477 5.41 -0.10 12.02
C ARG A 477 6.11 -1.41 12.42
N LYS A 478 7.33 -1.66 11.94
CA LYS A 478 8.13 -2.85 12.25
C LYS A 478 9.18 -2.60 13.35
N MET A 479 9.84 -1.44 13.30
CA MET A 479 11.07 -1.15 14.06
C MET A 479 11.05 0.21 14.77
N GLY A 480 9.92 0.90 14.80
CA GLY A 480 9.78 2.16 15.53
C GLY A 480 9.98 1.98 17.03
N THR A 481 10.19 3.10 17.74
CA THR A 481 10.29 3.11 19.21
C THR A 481 8.99 2.63 19.84
N THR A 482 7.85 2.92 19.18
CA THR A 482 6.54 2.37 19.53
C THR A 482 5.87 1.76 18.31
N LEU A 483 5.19 0.63 18.52
CA LEU A 483 4.57 -0.16 17.44
C LEU A 483 3.04 -0.12 17.53
N ASN A 484 2.46 1.09 17.69
CA ASN A 484 1.03 1.30 17.98
C ASN A 484 0.07 0.53 17.06
N TRP A 485 0.41 0.40 15.76
CA TRP A 485 -0.41 -0.37 14.83
C TRP A 485 -0.34 -1.89 15.07
N LYS A 486 0.85 -2.40 15.37
CA LYS A 486 1.10 -3.84 15.60
C LYS A 486 0.62 -4.29 16.98
N ASP A 487 0.75 -3.45 17.99
CA ASP A 487 0.49 -3.78 19.41
C ASP A 487 -1.00 -3.66 19.80
N ARG A 488 -1.91 -3.51 18.82
CA ARG A 488 -3.36 -3.49 19.08
C ARG A 488 -3.79 -4.83 19.71
N ARG A 489 -4.53 -4.76 20.81
CA ARG A 489 -5.10 -5.93 21.51
C ARG A 489 -6.45 -6.33 20.90
N LEU A 490 -6.38 -6.96 19.73
CA LEU A 490 -7.57 -7.40 18.98
C LEU A 490 -8.38 -8.49 19.68
N ASP A 491 -7.80 -9.12 20.70
CA ASP A 491 -8.48 -10.01 21.64
C ASP A 491 -9.38 -9.25 22.64
N LEU A 492 -9.13 -7.95 22.88
CA LEU A 492 -9.89 -7.13 23.81
C LEU A 492 -10.87 -6.17 23.12
N TYR A 493 -10.54 -5.69 21.92
CA TYR A 493 -11.38 -4.77 21.18
C TYR A 493 -11.24 -4.96 19.67
N SER A 494 -12.28 -4.58 18.93
CA SER A 494 -12.24 -4.44 17.49
C SER A 494 -12.94 -3.14 17.08
N VAL A 495 -12.47 -2.53 15.99
CA VAL A 495 -13.15 -1.41 15.32
C VAL A 495 -13.62 -1.95 13.99
N VAL A 496 -14.94 -2.05 13.80
CA VAL A 496 -15.53 -2.74 12.66
C VAL A 496 -16.52 -1.81 11.97
N GLU A 497 -16.36 -1.64 10.66
CA GLU A 497 -17.36 -1.01 9.82
C GLU A 497 -18.56 -1.96 9.67
N LYS A 498 -19.76 -1.46 9.95
CA LYS A 498 -20.99 -2.24 9.80
C LYS A 498 -21.61 -1.91 8.45
N ASN A 499 -21.78 -2.93 7.61
CA ASN A 499 -22.56 -2.84 6.37
C ASN A 499 -24.02 -3.20 6.62
#